data_AF-A0A3R8RWQ0-F1
#
_entry.id   AF-A0A3R8RWQ0-F1
#
_cell.length_a   1.000
_cell.length_b   1.000
_cell.length_c   1.000
_cell.angle_alpha   90.00
_cell.angle_beta   90.00
_cell.angle_gamma   90.00
#
_symmetry.space_group_name_H-M   'P 1'
#
loop_
_entity.id
_entity.type
_entity.pdbx_description
1 polymer ?
#
loop_
_entity_poly.entity_id
_entity_poly.type
_entity_poly.pdbx_seq_one_letter_code
_entity_poly.pdbx_strand_id
1 'polypeptide(L)' 'MAHTFEDLVELEQSAEAAHAQYLAGTTDPDAARQAWIDAAAAFQQAATEHAEAEGKVRYEVEMAVKKAVRHPESSEG' A
#
# COMPACT_ATOMS: atom_id res chain seq x y z
N MET A 1 -3.65 11.59 -13.76
CA MET A 1 -2.24 11.17 -13.92
C MET A 1 -2.14 9.80 -13.31
N ALA A 2 -1.37 8.88 -13.90
CA ALA A 2 -1.16 7.56 -13.27
C ALA A 2 -0.38 7.74 -11.97
N HIS A 3 -0.66 6.91 -10.96
CA HIS A 3 0.09 6.89 -9.71
C HIS A 3 1.56 6.56 -9.96
N THR A 4 2.47 7.25 -9.29
CA THR A 4 3.91 6.94 -9.30
C THR A 4 4.20 5.73 -8.43
N PHE A 5 5.40 5.15 -8.54
CA PHE A 5 5.77 4.04 -7.66
C PHE A 5 5.87 4.49 -6.20
N GLU A 6 6.35 5.71 -5.96
CA GLU A 6 6.42 6.36 -4.66
C GLU A 6 5.02 6.52 -4.03
N ASP A 7 4.02 6.95 -4.81
CA ASP A 7 2.63 7.02 -4.35
C ASP A 7 2.12 5.65 -3.86
N LEU A 8 2.49 4.56 -4.55
CA LEU A 8 2.09 3.22 -4.14
C LEU A 8 2.75 2.80 -2.82
N VAL A 9 4.02 3.19 -2.61
CA VAL A 9 4.75 2.92 -1.36
C VAL A 9 4.09 3.65 -0.19
N GLU A 10 3.72 4.92 -0.37
CA GLU A 10 3.02 5.71 0.65
C GLU A 10 1.63 5.13 0.99
N LEU A 11 0.89 4.68 -0.02
CA LEU A 11 -0.41 4.03 0.17
C LEU A 11 -0.30 2.69 0.91
N GLU A 12 0.68 1.85 0.55
CA GLU A 12 0.90 0.57 1.25
C GLU A 12 1.39 0.80 2.70
N GLN A 13 2.25 1.79 2.94
CA GLN A 13 2.63 2.19 4.31
C GLN A 13 1.42 2.61 5.13
N SER A 14 0.50 3.37 4.54
CA SER A 14 -0.75 3.79 5.17
C SER A 14 -1.66 2.60 5.49
N ALA A 15 -1.76 1.64 4.57
CA ALA A 15 -2.53 0.41 4.78
C ALA A 15 -1.95 -0.45 5.92
N GLU A 16 -0.63 -0.64 5.96
CA GLU A 16 0.04 -1.37 7.05
C GLU A 16 -0.08 -0.65 8.40
N ALA A 17 -0.01 0.69 8.42
CA ALA A 17 -0.23 1.47 9.64
C ALA A 17 -1.67 1.32 10.16
N ALA A 18 -2.67 1.38 9.28
CA ALA A 18 -4.07 1.17 9.65
C ALA A 18 -4.33 -0.27 10.13
N HIS A 19 -3.70 -1.27 9.48
CA HIS A 19 -3.75 -2.65 9.92
C HIS A 19 -3.14 -2.83 11.32
N ALA A 20 -1.99 -2.20 11.59
CA ALA A 20 -1.36 -2.23 12.91
C ALA A 20 -2.24 -1.59 13.98
N GLN A 21 -2.94 -0.50 13.68
CA GLN A 21 -3.92 0.11 14.59
C GLN A 21 -5.09 -0.82 14.88
N TYR A 22 -5.64 -1.48 13.85
CA TYR A 22 -6.70 -2.48 14.02
C TYR A 22 -6.24 -3.64 14.92
N LEU A 23 -5.02 -4.15 14.71
CA LEU A 23 -4.46 -5.23 15.54
C LEU A 23 -4.15 -4.79 16.98
N ALA A 24 -3.79 -3.52 17.20
CA ALA A 24 -3.52 -2.99 18.52
C ALA A 24 -4.79 -2.96 19.41
N GLY A 25 -5.98 -2.84 18.81
CA GLY A 25 -7.26 -2.85 19.54
C GLY A 25 -7.41 -1.71 20.56
N THR A 26 -6.65 -0.62 20.38
CA THR A 26 -6.64 0.54 21.29
C THR A 26 -7.65 1.63 20.91
N THR A 27 -8.30 1.48 19.75
CA THR A 27 -9.32 2.38 19.20
C THR A 27 -10.62 1.60 18.95
N ASP A 28 -11.67 2.29 18.48
CA ASP A 28 -12.91 1.64 18.05
C ASP A 28 -12.61 0.59 16.95
N PRO A 29 -12.87 -0.71 17.21
CA PRO A 29 -12.49 -1.79 16.31
C PRO A 29 -13.20 -1.72 14.95
N ASP A 30 -14.45 -1.25 14.90
CA ASP A 30 -15.18 -1.14 13.64
C ASP A 30 -14.63 0.00 12.78
N ALA A 31 -14.36 1.15 13.40
CA ALA A 31 -13.72 2.28 12.73
C ALA A 31 -12.30 1.95 12.26
N ALA A 32 -11.48 1.29 13.10
CA ALA A 32 -10.13 0.88 12.74
C ALA A 32 -10.12 -0.15 11.60
N ARG A 33 -11.05 -1.11 11.64
CA ARG A 33 -11.23 -2.08 10.55
C ARG A 33 -11.63 -1.39 9.25
N GLN A 34 -12.56 -0.43 9.31
CA GLN A 34 -12.99 0.30 8.12
C GLN A 34 -11.85 1.14 7.54
N ALA A 35 -11.09 1.84 8.37
CA ALA A 35 -9.93 2.61 7.94
C ALA A 35 -8.87 1.74 7.25
N TRP A 36 -8.63 0.53 7.77
CA TRP A 36 -7.73 -0.43 7.11
C TRP A 36 -8.27 -0.90 5.75
N ILE A 37 -9.55 -1.22 5.65
CA ILE A 37 -10.19 -1.63 4.39
C ILE A 37 -10.08 -0.52 3.34
N ASP A 38 -10.36 0.72 3.72
CA ASP A 38 -10.33 1.86 2.81
C ASP A 38 -8.90 2.14 2.31
N ALA A 39 -7.91 2.09 3.21
CA ALA A 39 -6.50 2.26 2.84
C ALA A 39 -6.00 1.12 1.91
N ALA A 40 -6.38 -0.13 2.21
CA ALA A 40 -6.04 -1.27 1.36
C ALA A 40 -6.69 -1.15 -0.03
N ALA A 41 -7.96 -0.72 -0.10
CA ALA A 41 -8.65 -0.51 -1.38
C ALA A 41 -7.98 0.58 -2.22
N ALA A 42 -7.56 1.69 -1.60
CA ALA A 42 -6.84 2.75 -2.27
C ALA A 42 -5.50 2.27 -2.88
N PHE A 43 -4.71 1.51 -2.12
CA PHE A 43 -3.48 0.90 -2.64
C PHE A 43 -3.75 -0.03 -3.83
N GLN A 44 -4.75 -0.93 -3.72
CA GLN A 44 -5.06 -1.90 -4.77
C GLN A 44 -5.54 -1.23 -6.07
N GLN A 45 -6.32 -0.15 -5.95
CA GLN A 45 -6.73 0.66 -7.10
C GLN A 45 -5.50 1.32 -7.75
N ALA A 46 -4.68 2.01 -6.95
CA ALA A 46 -3.50 2.70 -7.47
C ALA A 46 -2.50 1.74 -8.12
N ALA A 47 -2.29 0.55 -7.55
CA ALA A 47 -1.43 -0.49 -8.12
C ALA A 47 -1.96 -1.02 -9.46
N THR A 48 -3.30 -1.09 -9.62
CA THR A 48 -3.93 -1.46 -10.90
C THR A 48 -3.66 -0.38 -11.95
N GLU A 49 -3.93 0.88 -11.62
CA GLU A 49 -3.72 2.01 -12.52
C GLU A 49 -2.25 2.18 -12.94
N HIS A 50 -1.32 2.03 -11.99
CA HIS A 50 0.12 2.07 -12.27
C HIS A 50 0.56 0.90 -13.18
N ALA A 51 0.09 -0.32 -12.89
CA ALA A 51 0.45 -1.49 -13.69
C ALA A 51 -0.05 -1.36 -15.15
N GLU A 52 -1.27 -0.87 -15.35
CA GLU A 52 -1.83 -0.59 -16.68
C GLU A 52 -1.03 0.48 -17.42
N ALA A 53 -0.69 1.58 -16.74
CA ALA A 53 0.09 2.68 -17.33
C ALA A 53 1.52 2.25 -17.74
N GLU A 54 2.13 1.36 -16.96
CA GLU A 54 3.50 0.87 -17.17
C GLU A 54 3.57 -0.40 -18.05
N GLY A 55 2.43 -0.98 -18.42
CA GLY A 55 2.37 -2.26 -19.12
C GLY A 55 2.94 -3.44 -18.32
N LYS A 56 2.88 -3.36 -16.99
CA LYS A 56 3.42 -4.38 -16.06
C LYS A 56 2.31 -5.29 -15.54
N VAL A 57 2.70 -6.44 -15.00
CA VAL A 57 1.77 -7.31 -14.27
C VAL A 57 1.52 -6.72 -12.89
N ARG A 58 0.25 -6.45 -12.55
CA ARG A 58 -0.15 -5.87 -11.25
C ARG A 58 0.46 -6.59 -10.05
N TYR A 59 0.48 -7.92 -10.06
CA TYR A 59 1.09 -8.72 -9.00
C TYR A 59 2.57 -8.38 -8.77
N GLU A 60 3.36 -8.18 -9.84
CA GLU A 60 4.77 -7.84 -9.72
C GLU A 60 4.97 -6.43 -9.14
N VAL A 61 4.10 -5.48 -9.52
CA VAL A 61 4.07 -4.13 -8.94
C VAL A 61 3.79 -4.20 -7.44
N GLU A 62 2.75 -4.91 -7.01
CA GLU A 62 2.41 -5.06 -5.59
C GLU A 62 3.55 -5.69 -4.79
N MET A 63 4.23 -6.71 -5.33
CA MET A 63 5.37 -7.35 -4.69
C MET A 63 6.57 -6.41 -4.56
N ALA A 64 6.84 -5.59 -5.59
CA ALA A 64 7.89 -4.58 -5.55
C ALA A 64 7.61 -3.50 -4.49
N VAL A 65 6.36 -3.02 -4.41
CA VAL A 65 5.94 -2.06 -3.38
C VAL A 65 6.09 -2.65 -1.98
N LYS A 66 5.57 -3.86 -1.75
CA LYS A 66 5.71 -4.55 -0.46
C LYS A 66 7.16 -4.76 -0.05
N LYS A 67 8.04 -5.02 -1.01
CA LYS A 67 9.49 -5.11 -0.76
C LYS A 67 10.06 -3.75 -0.35
N ALA A 68 9.69 -2.67 -1.02
CA ALA A 68 10.13 -1.32 -0.70
C ALA A 68 9.65 -0.87 0.70
N VAL A 69 8.40 -1.17 1.07
CA VAL A 69 7.87 -0.89 2.42
C VAL A 69 8.64 -1.63 3.51
N ARG A 70 9.02 -2.88 3.28
CA ARG A 70 9.78 -3.70 4.24
C ARG A 70 11.27 -3.37 4.30
N HIS A 71 11.79 -2.74 3.24
CA HIS A 71 13.20 -2.39 3.10
C HIS A 71 13.34 -0.95 2.58
N PRO A 72 13.00 0.07 3.38
CA PRO A 72 13.10 1.47 2.97
C PRO A 72 14.55 1.89 2.62
N GLU A 73 15.56 1.15 3.10
CA GLU A 73 16.98 1.37 2.84
C GLU A 73 17.61 0.30 1.91
N SER A 74 16.97 -0.02 0.80
CA SER A 74 17.62 -0.77 -0.30
C SER A 74 17.57 -0.02 -1.62
N SER A 75 17.51 1.30 -1.54
CA SER A 75 17.90 2.22 -2.62
C SER A 75 19.31 2.76 -2.35
N GLU A 76 20.28 1.87 -2.17
CA GLU A 76 21.71 2.19 -2.32
C GLU A 76 22.37 1.07 -3.13
N GLY A 77 23.04 1.47 -4.20
CA GLY A 77 24.01 0.65 -4.92
C GLY A 77 25.38 0.67 -4.27
#